data_AF-A0A453DMD1-F1
#
_entry.id   AF-A0A453DMD1-F1
#
_cell.length_a   1.000
_cell.length_b   1.000
_cell.length_c   1.000
_cell.angle_alpha   90.00
_cell.angle_beta   90.00
_cell.angle_gamma   90.00
#
_symmetry.space_group_name_H-M   'P 1'
#
loop_
_entity.id
_entity.type
_entity.pdbx_description
1 polymer ?
#
loop_
_entity_poly.entity_id
_entity_poly.type
_entity_poly.pdbx_seq_one_letter_code
_entity_poly.pdbx_strand_id
1 'polypeptide(L)' 'MKCCVILHNMILEDERGLNLPCFYDNVGTRVQPERNRCRVQAFLEAHREIEDANTHGQLRNDLVEHQWQLDGQRQGP' A
#
# COMPACT_ATOMS: atom_id res chain seq x y z
N MET A 1 1.57 -16.73 2.81
CA MET A 1 1.80 -15.29 2.55
C MET A 1 0.47 -14.62 2.30
N LYS A 2 0.17 -13.49 2.95
CA LYS A 2 -1.07 -12.74 2.77
C LYS A 2 -0.70 -11.32 2.32
N CYS A 3 -1.23 -10.90 1.17
CA CYS A 3 -1.10 -9.55 0.66
C CYS A 3 -2.35 -8.77 1.08
N CYS A 4 -2.17 -7.64 1.77
CA CYS A 4 -3.24 -6.69 2.07
C CYS A 4 -3.13 -5.51 1.11
N VAL A 5 -4.19 -5.28 0.34
CA VAL A 5 -4.32 -4.07 -0.48
C VAL A 5 -5.23 -3.13 0.29
N ILE A 6 -4.73 -1.94 0.63
CA ILE A 6 -5.51 -0.90 1.28
C ILE A 6 -6.04 0.03 0.19
N LEU A 7 -7.36 -0.01 -0.04
CA LEU A 7 -8.04 0.86 -0.98
C LEU A 7 -8.67 2.02 -0.20
N HIS A 8 -8.14 3.23 -0.38
CA HIS A 8 -8.76 4.43 0.19
C HIS A 8 -9.96 4.86 -0.65
N ASN A 9 -11.12 5.04 -0.01
CA ASN A 9 -12.34 5.64 -0.57
C ASN A 9 -12.95 4.90 -1.79
N MET A 10 -12.72 3.60 -1.90
CA MET A 10 -13.40 2.76 -2.89
C MET A 10 -14.53 2.01 -2.21
N ILE A 11 -15.76 2.21 -2.66
CA ILE A 11 -16.89 1.34 -2.29
C ILE A 11 -16.81 0.14 -3.22
N LEU A 12 -16.53 -1.04 -2.66
CA LEU A 12 -16.61 -2.31 -3.38
C LEU A 12 -17.97 -2.92 -3.02
N GLU A 13 -18.94 -2.76 -3.90
CA GLU A 13 -20.23 -3.45 -3.75
C GLU A 13 -20.02 -4.92 -4.09
N ASP A 14 -20.06 -5.77 -3.07
CA ASP A 14 -19.91 -7.22 -3.20
C ASP A 14 -21.26 -7.82 -3.62
N GLU A 15 -21.48 -7.99 -4.92
CA GLU A 15 -22.71 -8.59 -5.49
C GLU A 15 -22.80 -10.12 -5.28
N ARG A 16 -22.00 -10.69 -4.37
CA ARG A 16 -21.93 -12.14 -4.17
C ARG A 16 -23.30 -12.74 -3.86
N GLY A 17 -23.73 -13.64 -4.75
CA GLY A 17 -25.00 -14.36 -4.65
C GLY A 17 -26.06 -13.91 -5.66
N LEU A 18 -25.84 -12.78 -6.34
CA LEU A 18 -26.64 -12.40 -7.49
C LEU A 18 -26.09 -13.13 -8.71
N ASN A 19 -26.87 -14.07 -9.26
CA ASN A 19 -26.59 -14.67 -10.57
C ASN A 19 -26.99 -13.69 -11.68
N LEU A 20 -26.42 -12.48 -11.61
CA LEU A 20 -26.60 -11.47 -12.64
C LEU A 20 -25.82 -11.94 -13.86
N PRO A 21 -26.47 -12.12 -15.02
CA PRO A 21 -25.73 -12.28 -16.26
C PRO A 21 -24.87 -11.02 -16.45
N CYS A 22 -23.55 -11.18 -16.37
CA CYS A 22 -22.61 -10.11 -16.66
C CYS A 22 -22.67 -9.77 -18.15
N PHE A 23 -23.65 -8.96 -18.55
CA PHE A 23 -23.75 -8.43 -19.90
C PHE A 23 -22.70 -7.32 -20.05
N TYR A 24 -21.52 -7.70 -20.52
CA TYR A 24 -20.45 -6.77 -20.88
C TYR A 24 -20.64 -6.18 -22.28
N ASP A 25 -21.88 -6.04 -22.77
CA ASP A 25 -22.16 -5.63 -24.15
C ASP A 25 -21.79 -4.17 -24.44
N ASN A 26 -21.47 -3.40 -23.39
CA ASN A 26 -21.03 -2.00 -23.45
C ASN A 26 -19.66 -1.77 -22.81
N VAL A 27 -18.76 -2.76 -22.80
CA VAL A 27 -17.36 -2.45 -22.52
C VAL A 27 -16.85 -1.57 -23.66
N GLY A 28 -16.74 -0.27 -23.40
CA GLY A 28 -16.24 0.71 -24.37
C GLY A 28 -14.85 0.33 -24.90
N THR A 29 -14.25 1.21 -25.70
CA THR A 29 -12.93 0.94 -26.29
C THR A 29 -11.92 0.52 -25.23
N ARG A 30 -11.34 -0.68 -25.42
CA ARG A 30 -10.29 -1.20 -24.55
C ARG A 30 -9.16 -0.16 -24.47
N VAL A 31 -9.00 0.45 -23.30
CA VAL A 31 -7.94 1.43 -23.08
C VAL A 31 -6.59 0.76 -23.33
N GLN A 32 -5.77 1.36 -24.18
CA GLN A 32 -4.37 0.98 -24.25
C GLN A 32 -3.68 1.65 -23.06
N PRO A 33 -3.18 0.89 -22.08
CA PRO A 33 -2.47 1.48 -20.97
C PRO A 33 -1.22 2.19 -21.51
N GLU A 34 -1.17 3.50 -21.35
CA GLU A 34 0.04 4.27 -21.66
C GLU A 34 1.14 3.86 -20.66
N ARG A 35 2.01 2.97 -21.09
CA ARG A 35 3.16 2.53 -20.28
C ARG A 35 4.28 3.55 -20.40
N ASN A 36 4.22 4.58 -19.57
CA ASN A 36 5.36 5.45 -19.35
C ASN A 36 6.44 4.67 -18.55
N ARG A 37 7.46 4.20 -19.27
CA ARG A 37 8.56 3.41 -18.68
C ARG A 37 9.26 4.13 -17.53
N CYS A 38 9.45 5.45 -17.64
CA CYS A 38 10.09 6.25 -16.58
C CYS A 38 9.26 6.25 -15.29
N ARG A 39 7.93 6.39 -15.40
CA ARG A 39 7.03 6.33 -14.23
C ARG A 39 7.03 4.96 -13.56
N VAL A 40 7.04 3.89 -14.35
CA VAL A 40 7.11 2.53 -13.82
C VAL A 40 8.45 2.28 -13.13
N GLN A 41 9.55 2.74 -13.72
CA GLN A 41 10.89 2.62 -13.14
C GLN A 41 11.00 3.37 -11.81
N ALA A 42 10.57 4.63 -11.77
CA ALA A 42 10.57 5.44 -10.55
C ALA A 42 9.70 4.82 -9.43
N PHE A 43 8.55 4.23 -9.79
CA PHE A 43 7.71 3.50 -8.83
C PHE A 43 8.43 2.29 -8.24
N LEU A 44 9.10 1.49 -9.08
CA LEU A 44 9.83 0.30 -8.63
C LEU A 44 11.03 0.66 -7.74
N GLU A 45 11.72 1.75 -8.04
CA GLU A 45 12.83 2.26 -7.23
C GLU A 45 12.34 2.71 -5.85
N ALA A 46 11.31 3.57 -5.81
CA ALA A 46 10.72 3.99 -4.54
C ALA A 46 10.17 2.81 -3.71
N HIS A 47 9.56 1.82 -4.37
CA HIS A 47 9.07 0.62 -3.68
C HIS A 47 10.19 -0.19 -3.05
N ARG A 48 11.33 -0.34 -3.74
CA ARG A 48 12.51 -1.03 -3.21
C ARG A 48 13.11 -0.31 -2.02
N GLU A 49 13.15 1.01 -2.04
CA GLU A 49 13.63 1.81 -0.91
C GLU A 49 12.73 1.64 0.32
N ILE A 50 11.40 1.58 0.12
CA ILE A 50 10.43 1.35 1.20
C ILE A 50 10.54 -0.08 1.75
N GLU A 51 10.77 -1.07 0.89
CA GLU A 51 10.92 -2.47 1.28
C GLU A 51 12.33 -2.82 1.80
N ASP A 52 13.27 -1.87 1.80
CA ASP A 52 14.61 -2.13 2.32
C ASP A 52 14.53 -2.53 3.80
N ALA A 53 14.83 -3.80 4.06
CA ALA A 53 14.66 -4.39 5.38
C ALA A 53 15.60 -3.77 6.41
N ASN A 54 16.75 -3.24 5.98
CA ASN A 54 17.70 -2.59 6.88
C ASN A 54 17.17 -1.22 7.30
N THR A 55 16.73 -0.40 6.34
CA THR A 55 16.11 0.91 6.61
C THR A 55 14.86 0.74 7.47
N HIS A 56 14.03 -0.27 7.19
CA HIS A 56 12.87 -0.60 8.01
C HIS A 56 13.27 -0.99 9.45
N GLY A 57 14.29 -1.83 9.60
CA GLY A 57 14.79 -2.27 10.91
C GLY A 57 15.38 -1.12 11.72
N GLN A 58 16.15 -0.23 11.08
CA GLN A 58 16.72 0.98 11.69
C GLN A 58 15.62 1.91 12.16
N LEU A 59 14.68 2.29 11.29
CA LEU A 59 13.57 3.17 11.65
C LEU A 59 12.73 2.60 12.80
N ARG A 60 12.49 1.29 12.81
CA ARG A 60 11.78 0.64 13.93
C ARG A 60 12.54 0.80 15.23
N ASN A 61 13.86 0.54 15.23
CA ASN A 61 14.68 0.65 16.43
C ASN A 61 14.74 2.10 16.93
N ASP A 62 14.88 3.07 16.03
CA ASP A 62 14.89 4.50 16.35
C ASP A 62 13.57 4.95 16.98
N LEU A 63 12.43 4.47 16.44
CA LEU A 63 11.10 4.75 17.00
C LEU A 63 10.95 4.14 18.40
N VAL A 64 11.45 2.92 18.59
CA VAL A 64 11.44 2.24 19.89
C VAL A 64 12.28 3.00 20.90
N GLU A 65 13.50 3.41 20.56
CA GLU A 65 14.36 4.21 21.45
C GLU A 65 13.73 5.55 21.80
N HIS A 66 13.20 6.27 20.80
CA HIS A 66 12.53 7.55 21.02
C HIS A 66 11.34 7.41 21.99
N GLN A 67 10.52 6.37 21.82
CA GLN A 67 9.41 6.10 22.74
C GLN A 67 9.92 5.77 24.16
N TRP A 68 10.99 4.98 24.28
CA TRP A 68 11.61 4.67 25.57
C TRP A 68 12.16 5.92 26.28
N GLN A 69 12.77 6.85 25.53
CA GLN A 69 13.25 8.13 26.06
C GLN A 69 12.09 9.00 26.55
N LEU A 70 11.01 9.09 25.77
CA LEU A 70 9.80 9.82 26.17
C LEU A 70 9.18 9.25 27.45
N ASP A 71 9.11 7.92 27.56
CA ASP A 71 8.53 7.26 28.74
C ASP A 71 9.44 7.38 29.96
N GLY A 72 10.77 7.33 29.78
CA GLY A 72 11.75 7.61 30.82
C GLY A 72 11.69 9.06 31.33
N GLN A 73 11.43 10.02 30.44
CA GLN A 73 11.20 11.42 30.82
C GLN A 73 9.84 11.64 31.51
N ARG A 74 8.81 10.86 31.13
CA ARG A 74 7.50 10.87 31.80
C ARG A 74 7.55 10.25 33.21
N GLN A 75 8.50 9.35 33.45
CA GLN A 75 8.74 8.71 34.75
C GLN A 75 9.95 9.31 35.50
N GLY A 76 10.23 10.60 35.28
CA GLY A 76 11.13 11.35 36.16
C GLY A 76 10.64 11.37 37.62
N PRO A 77 11.52 11.64 38.60
CA PRO A 77 11.27 11.42 40.04
C PRO A 77 9.99 12.07 40.58
#